data_AF-A0A0D5CKK1-F1
#
_entry.id   AF-A0A0D5CKK1-F1
#
_cell.length_a   1.000
_cell.length_b   1.000
_cell.length_c   1.000
_cell.angle_alpha   90.00
_cell.angle_beta   90.00
_cell.angle_gamma   90.00
#
_symmetry.space_group_name_H-M   'P 1'
#
loop_
_entity.id
_entity.type
_entity.pdbx_description
1 polymer ?
#
loop_
_entity_poly.entity_id
_entity_poly.type
_entity_poly.pdbx_seq_one_letter_code
_entity_poly.pdbx_strand_id
1 'polypeptide(L)'
;MSKTTERRGISRINTVIVAVFALAAVVVIIAGHPDAAVLLGVIAVVWLLSSITSSQPEVSEATRIEGLEYRDERDRQLALRGFAAVGVTALVLSFGAFLVSLLVDGIDRWLAVQMIVLFAVWGIANRVAVRRG
;
A
#
# COMPACT_ATOMS: atom_id res chain seq x y z
N MET A 1 30.82 -12.32 13.38
CA MET A 1 29.66 -11.67 14.04
C MET A 1 29.14 -10.59 13.10
N SER A 2 28.05 -10.89 12.38
CA SER A 2 27.40 -9.91 11.49
C SER A 2 26.81 -8.81 12.37
N LYS A 3 27.18 -7.56 12.10
CA LYS A 3 26.50 -6.40 12.68
C LYS A 3 25.09 -6.37 12.09
N THR A 4 24.14 -7.02 12.75
CA THR A 4 22.73 -6.70 12.60
C THR A 4 22.56 -5.27 13.06
N THR A 5 22.63 -4.35 12.09
CA THR A 5 22.26 -2.95 12.32
C THR A 5 20.80 -2.97 12.68
N GLU A 6 20.51 -3.02 13.97
CA GLU A 6 19.17 -3.02 14.53
C GLU A 6 18.49 -1.74 14.04
N ARG A 7 17.54 -1.87 13.09
CA ARG A 7 16.77 -0.73 12.62
C ARG A 7 15.93 -0.22 13.77
N ARG A 8 16.36 0.87 14.39
CA ARG A 8 15.56 1.63 15.34
C ARG A 8 14.54 2.45 14.56
N GLY A 9 13.37 1.87 14.30
CA GLY A 9 12.22 2.57 13.71
C GLY A 9 11.55 1.82 12.56
N ILE A 10 10.33 2.25 12.23
CA ILE A 10 9.52 1.70 11.14
C ILE A 10 10.17 1.93 9.77
N SER A 11 9.84 1.07 8.81
CA SER A 11 10.33 1.13 7.44
C SER A 11 9.98 2.46 6.78
N ARG A 12 10.83 2.90 5.84
CA ARG A 12 10.58 4.11 5.04
C ARG A 12 9.26 4.01 4.27
N ILE A 13 8.87 2.81 3.85
CA ILE A 13 7.60 2.57 3.15
C ILE A 13 6.43 2.88 4.10
N ASN A 14 6.47 2.36 5.32
CA ASN A 14 5.46 2.66 6.33
C ASN A 14 5.42 4.14 6.69
N THR A 15 6.58 4.79 6.82
CA THR A 15 6.63 6.25 7.02
C THR A 15 5.91 7.02 5.91
N VAL A 16 6.14 6.65 4.65
CA VAL A 16 5.48 7.28 3.51
C VAL A 16 3.97 7.02 3.54
N ILE A 17 3.54 5.78 3.81
CA ILE A 17 2.10 5.43 3.87
C ILE A 17 1.40 6.24 4.96
N VAL A 18 1.95 6.28 6.17
CA VAL A 18 1.40 7.07 7.29
C VAL A 18 1.35 8.55 6.93
N ALA A 19 2.41 9.10 6.34
CA ALA A 19 2.46 10.50 5.95
C ALA A 19 1.41 10.84 4.87
N VAL A 20 1.19 9.94 3.90
CA VAL A 20 0.18 10.13 2.86
C VAL A 20 -1.22 10.17 3.47
N PHE A 21 -1.58 9.22 4.34
CA PHE A 21 -2.89 9.22 4.99
C PHE A 21 -3.09 10.41 5.93
N ALA A 22 -2.07 10.77 6.70
CA ALA A 22 -2.11 11.93 7.59
C ALA A 22 -2.28 13.23 6.80
N LEU A 23 -1.52 13.41 5.71
CA LEU A 23 -1.64 14.58 4.85
C LEU A 23 -3.00 14.63 4.16
N ALA A 24 -3.51 13.49 3.67
CA ALA A 24 -4.84 13.41 3.08
C ALA A 24 -5.94 13.81 4.09
N ALA A 25 -5.83 13.36 5.35
CA ALA A 25 -6.76 13.79 6.41
C ALA A 25 -6.74 15.32 6.61
N VAL A 26 -5.56 15.94 6.60
CA VAL A 26 -5.40 17.41 6.69
C VAL A 26 -6.01 18.12 5.48
N VAL A 27 -5.80 17.62 4.27
CA VAL A 27 -6.38 18.22 3.06
C VAL A 27 -7.92 18.15 3.12
N VAL A 28 -8.45 17.01 3.52
CA VAL A 28 -9.89 16.74 3.53
C VAL A 28 -10.62 17.50 4.64
N ILE A 29 -10.00 17.70 5.82
CA ILE A 29 -10.58 18.56 6.87
C ILE A 29 -10.61 20.03 6.46
N ILE A 30 -9.55 20.53 5.79
CA ILE A 30 -9.51 21.88 5.24
C ILE A 30 -10.58 22.07 4.17
N ALA A 31 -10.87 21.02 3.38
CA ALA A 31 -11.94 21.01 2.40
C ALA A 31 -13.36 20.92 2.99
N GLY A 32 -13.51 20.84 4.32
CA GLY A 32 -14.81 20.84 4.99
C GLY A 32 -15.46 19.47 5.13
N HIS A 33 -14.69 18.38 5.01
CA HIS A 33 -15.17 17.00 5.13
C HIS A 33 -14.61 16.32 6.40
N PRO A 34 -15.11 16.69 7.60
CA PRO A 34 -14.53 16.24 8.86
C PRO A 34 -14.69 14.73 9.10
N ASP A 35 -15.77 14.12 8.61
CA ASP A 35 -16.04 12.68 8.68
C ASP A 35 -14.98 11.88 7.92
N ALA A 36 -14.68 12.27 6.68
CA ALA A 36 -13.64 11.64 5.88
C ALA A 36 -12.23 11.89 6.45
N ALA A 37 -11.98 13.07 7.03
CA ALA A 37 -10.73 13.36 7.71
C ALA A 37 -10.50 12.48 8.95
N VAL A 38 -11.55 12.25 9.76
CA VAL A 38 -11.48 11.34 10.90
C VAL A 38 -11.17 9.92 10.43
N LEU A 39 -11.85 9.43 9.39
CA LEU A 39 -11.60 8.11 8.83
C LEU A 39 -10.14 7.95 8.38
N LEU A 40 -9.62 8.89 7.60
CA LEU A 40 -8.23 8.87 7.11
C LEU A 40 -7.22 8.98 8.26
N GLY A 41 -7.51 9.79 9.27
CA GLY A 41 -6.71 9.90 10.49
C GLY A 41 -6.66 8.59 11.27
N VAL A 42 -7.80 7.91 11.44
CA VAL A 42 -7.87 6.58 12.07
C VAL A 42 -7.05 5.57 11.28
N ILE A 43 -7.15 5.55 9.94
CA ILE A 43 -6.34 4.66 9.09
C ILE A 43 -4.85 4.93 9.29
N ALA A 44 -4.43 6.21 9.32
CA ALA A 44 -3.03 6.57 9.55
C ALA A 44 -2.51 6.08 10.91
N VAL A 45 -3.31 6.24 11.97
CA VAL A 45 -2.96 5.80 13.33
C VAL A 45 -2.90 4.27 13.41
N VAL A 46 -3.91 3.57 12.87
CA VAL A 46 -3.93 2.11 12.84
C VAL A 46 -2.70 1.59 12.09
N TRP A 47 -2.39 2.14 10.91
CA TRP A 47 -1.22 1.74 10.14
C TRP A 47 0.09 2.00 10.89
N LEU A 48 0.21 3.16 11.56
CA LEU A 48 1.38 3.50 12.37
C LEU A 48 1.56 2.50 13.52
N LEU A 49 0.50 2.21 14.27
CA LEU A 49 0.53 1.25 15.36
C LEU A 49 0.90 -0.15 14.86
N SER A 50 0.27 -0.62 13.77
CA SER A 50 0.61 -1.89 13.14
C SER A 50 2.08 -1.95 12.72
N SER A 51 2.61 -0.86 12.14
CA SER A 51 4.02 -0.77 11.74
C SER A 51 4.96 -0.85 12.96
N ILE A 52 4.63 -0.16 14.05
CA ILE A 52 5.40 -0.21 15.30
C ILE A 52 5.38 -1.63 15.86
N THR A 53 4.22 -2.29 15.92
CA THR A 53 4.12 -3.66 16.42
C THR A 53 4.88 -4.65 15.55
N SER A 54 4.78 -4.54 14.22
CA SER A 54 5.48 -5.42 13.28
C SER A 54 6.99 -5.19 13.25
N SER A 55 7.49 -4.05 13.74
CA SER A 55 8.92 -3.76 13.83
C SER A 55 9.61 -4.46 15.01
N GLN A 56 8.85 -5.03 15.95
CA GLN A 56 9.41 -5.64 17.16
C GLN A 56 10.23 -6.91 16.86
N PRO A 57 11.30 -7.20 17.61
CA PRO A 57 12.15 -8.38 17.37
C PRO A 57 11.39 -9.72 17.38
N GLU A 58 10.41 -9.83 18.27
CA GLU A 58 9.73 -11.07 18.68
C GLU A 58 8.54 -11.47 17.79
N VAL A 59 8.12 -10.63 16.83
CA VAL A 59 6.96 -10.96 15.98
C VAL A 59 7.28 -12.05 14.95
N SER A 60 6.23 -12.78 14.56
CA SER A 60 6.31 -13.81 13.52
C SER A 60 6.77 -13.23 12.17
N GLU A 61 7.35 -14.08 11.32
CA GLU A 61 7.72 -13.69 9.95
C GLU A 61 6.53 -13.18 9.14
N ALA A 62 5.36 -13.79 9.31
CA ALA A 62 4.12 -13.36 8.64
C ALA A 62 3.71 -11.95 9.05
N THR A 63 3.61 -11.69 10.36
CA THR A 63 3.26 -10.35 10.92
C THR A 63 4.25 -9.27 10.47
N ARG A 64 5.52 -9.63 10.36
CA ARG A 64 6.58 -8.74 9.90
C ARG A 64 6.46 -8.40 8.42
N ILE A 65 6.21 -9.41 7.57
CA ILE A 65 6.03 -9.25 6.12
C ILE A 65 4.75 -8.45 5.83
N GLU A 66 3.65 -8.77 6.50
CA GLU A 66 2.38 -8.04 6.41
C GLU A 66 2.53 -6.57 6.83
N GLY A 67 3.33 -6.33 7.88
CA GLY A 67 3.68 -4.99 8.35
C GLY A 67 4.74 -4.28 7.53
N LEU A 68 5.20 -4.82 6.39
CA LEU A 68 6.22 -4.22 5.51
C LEU A 68 7.59 -3.96 6.18
N GLU A 69 7.94 -4.75 7.21
CA GLU A 69 9.18 -4.61 8.00
C GLU A 69 10.22 -5.69 7.63
N TYR A 70 10.63 -5.74 6.35
CA TYR A 70 11.52 -6.78 5.84
C TYR A 70 12.92 -6.75 6.49
N ARG A 71 13.39 -7.91 7.00
CA ARG A 71 14.73 -8.04 7.61
C ARG A 71 15.79 -8.52 6.64
N ASP A 72 15.40 -9.35 5.69
CA ASP A 72 16.30 -9.94 4.70
C ASP A 72 15.68 -9.93 3.29
N GLU A 73 16.45 -10.42 2.32
CA GLU A 73 15.99 -10.50 0.94
C GLU A 73 14.91 -11.59 0.75
N ARG A 74 14.83 -12.59 1.63
CA ARG A 74 13.81 -13.64 1.57
C ARG A 74 12.43 -13.08 1.91
N ASP A 75 12.33 -12.29 2.98
CA ASP A 75 11.12 -11.54 3.36
C ASP A 75 10.65 -10.69 2.17
N ARG A 76 11.59 -9.99 1.53
CA ARG A 76 11.30 -9.13 0.38
C ARG A 76 10.76 -9.94 -0.82
N GLN A 77 11.34 -11.09 -1.12
CA GLN A 77 10.85 -11.96 -2.20
C GLN A 77 9.45 -12.51 -1.91
N LEU A 78 9.17 -12.91 -0.66
CA LEU A 78 7.83 -13.36 -0.26
C LEU A 78 6.81 -12.23 -0.37
N ALA A 79 7.18 -11.03 0.10
CA ALA A 79 6.34 -9.85 -0.01
C ALA A 79 6.04 -9.46 -1.47
N LEU A 80 7.02 -9.55 -2.37
CA LEU A 80 6.82 -9.27 -3.79
C LEU A 80 5.79 -10.22 -4.43
N ARG A 81 5.77 -11.50 -4.04
CA ARG A 81 4.74 -12.45 -4.49
C ARG A 81 3.37 -12.10 -3.92
N GLY A 82 3.30 -11.73 -2.64
CA GLY A 82 2.07 -11.25 -2.01
C GLY A 82 1.52 -10.00 -2.71
N PHE A 83 2.37 -9.01 -2.98
CA PHE A 83 1.98 -7.79 -3.69
C PHE A 83 1.57 -8.05 -5.14
N ALA A 84 2.15 -9.04 -5.83
CA ALA A 84 1.68 -9.43 -7.14
C ALA A 84 0.23 -9.94 -7.08
N ALA A 85 -0.10 -10.78 -6.10
CA ALA A 85 -1.47 -11.26 -5.88
C ALA A 85 -2.42 -10.09 -5.55
N VAL A 86 -2.05 -9.23 -4.60
CA VAL A 86 -2.84 -8.04 -4.22
C VAL A 86 -3.05 -7.10 -5.42
N GLY A 87 -2.03 -6.88 -6.23
CA GLY A 87 -2.11 -6.06 -7.44
C GLY A 87 -3.05 -6.64 -8.49
N VAL A 88 -3.03 -7.95 -8.70
CA VAL A 88 -3.98 -8.65 -9.57
C VAL A 88 -5.41 -8.52 -9.03
N THR A 89 -5.61 -8.74 -7.74
CA THR A 89 -6.93 -8.55 -7.11
C THR A 89 -7.43 -7.12 -7.25
N ALA A 90 -6.57 -6.12 -7.02
CA ALA A 90 -6.91 -4.71 -7.18
C ALA A 90 -7.28 -4.35 -8.63
N LEU A 91 -6.58 -4.92 -9.62
CA LEU A 91 -6.93 -4.76 -11.04
C LEU A 91 -8.32 -5.35 -11.34
N VAL A 92 -8.61 -6.56 -10.85
CA VAL A 92 -9.90 -7.22 -11.05
C VAL A 92 -11.04 -6.42 -10.41
N LEU A 93 -10.87 -5.99 -9.15
CA LEU A 93 -11.86 -5.19 -8.45
C LEU A 93 -12.07 -3.83 -9.12
N SER A 94 -11.00 -3.16 -9.54
CA SER A 94 -11.10 -1.86 -10.24
C SER A 94 -11.79 -2.00 -11.59
N PHE A 95 -11.51 -3.06 -12.35
CA PHE A 95 -12.20 -3.37 -13.59
C PHE A 95 -13.68 -3.64 -13.36
N GLY A 96 -14.02 -4.42 -12.32
CA GLY A 96 -15.42 -4.67 -11.94
C GLY A 96 -16.16 -3.39 -11.57
N ALA A 97 -15.55 -2.53 -10.75
CA ALA A 97 -16.14 -1.24 -10.37
C ALA A 97 -16.36 -0.32 -11.58
N PHE A 98 -15.38 -0.25 -12.50
CA PHE A 98 -15.52 0.50 -13.74
C PHE A 98 -16.62 -0.06 -14.65
N LEU A 99 -16.73 -1.38 -14.77
CA LEU A 99 -17.78 -2.02 -15.57
C LEU A 99 -19.17 -1.71 -14.99
N VAL A 100 -19.33 -1.79 -13.66
CA VAL A 100 -20.58 -1.42 -12.99
C VAL A 100 -20.91 0.05 -13.25
N SER A 101 -19.96 0.96 -13.04
CA SER A 101 -20.15 2.39 -13.31
C SER A 101 -20.53 2.64 -14.76
N LEU A 102 -19.84 2.00 -15.72
CA LEU A 102 -20.12 2.12 -17.15
C LEU A 102 -21.56 1.72 -17.51
N LEU A 103 -22.07 0.67 -16.88
CA LEU A 103 -23.41 0.13 -17.16
C LEU A 103 -24.54 0.91 -16.46
N VAL A 104 -24.26 1.48 -15.28
CA VAL A 104 -25.27 2.16 -14.46
C VAL A 104 -25.29 3.67 -14.71
N ASP A 105 -24.13 4.31 -14.65
CA ASP A 105 -23.97 5.77 -14.64
C ASP A 105 -23.20 6.31 -15.88
N GLY A 106 -22.65 5.43 -16.71
CA GLY A 106 -21.80 5.77 -17.85
C GLY A 106 -20.31 5.88 -17.46
N ILE A 107 -19.52 6.59 -18.27
CA ILE A 107 -18.06 6.63 -18.07
C ILE A 107 -17.69 7.54 -16.89
N ASP A 108 -17.36 6.94 -15.75
CA ASP A 108 -16.62 7.62 -14.69
C ASP A 108 -15.16 7.84 -15.12
N ARG A 109 -14.79 9.11 -15.33
CA ARG A 109 -13.45 9.52 -15.76
C ARG A 109 -12.39 9.23 -14.71
N TRP A 110 -12.73 9.32 -13.43
CA TRP A 110 -11.80 9.04 -12.34
C TRP A 110 -11.46 7.55 -12.29
N LEU A 111 -12.46 6.68 -12.36
CA LEU A 111 -12.25 5.22 -12.43
C LEU A 111 -11.48 4.83 -13.70
N ALA A 112 -11.78 5.46 -14.84
CA ALA A 112 -11.04 5.23 -16.09
C ALA A 112 -9.55 5.57 -15.95
N VAL A 113 -9.23 6.74 -15.37
CA VAL A 113 -7.83 7.16 -15.13
C VAL A 113 -7.15 6.22 -14.13
N GLN A 114 -7.83 5.85 -13.03
CA GLN A 114 -7.30 4.89 -12.06
C GLN A 114 -6.92 3.56 -12.72
N MET A 115 -7.79 3.02 -13.57
CA MET A 115 -7.49 1.80 -14.32
C MET A 115 -6.27 1.94 -15.23
N ILE A 116 -6.19 3.02 -16.00
CA ILE A 116 -5.04 3.28 -16.88
C ILE A 116 -3.75 3.31 -16.08
N VAL A 117 -3.74 4.01 -14.94
CA VAL A 117 -2.58 4.08 -14.05
C VAL A 117 -2.22 2.71 -13.50
N LEU A 118 -3.19 1.92 -13.03
CA LEU A 118 -2.94 0.58 -12.51
C LEU A 118 -2.33 -0.36 -13.58
N PHE A 119 -2.88 -0.35 -14.80
CA PHE A 119 -2.31 -1.14 -15.91
C PHE A 119 -0.91 -0.67 -16.30
N ALA A 120 -0.67 0.65 -16.33
CA ALA A 120 0.65 1.21 -16.62
C ALA A 120 1.68 0.79 -15.56
N VAL A 121 1.34 0.92 -14.28
CA VAL A 121 2.20 0.52 -13.15
C VAL A 121 2.49 -0.97 -13.19
N TRP A 122 1.48 -1.81 -13.44
CA TRP A 122 1.67 -3.26 -13.58
C TRP A 122 2.61 -3.60 -14.74
N GLY A 123 2.42 -2.98 -15.91
CA GLY A 123 3.30 -3.15 -17.06
C GLY A 123 4.74 -2.72 -16.78
N ILE A 124 4.94 -1.59 -16.09
CA ILE A 124 6.27 -1.11 -15.68
C ILE A 124 6.91 -2.07 -14.69
N ALA A 125 6.17 -2.51 -13.67
CA ALA A 125 6.65 -3.45 -12.66
C ALA A 125 7.15 -4.76 -13.29
N ASN A 126 6.38 -5.34 -14.22
CA ASN A 126 6.78 -6.56 -14.93
C ASN A 126 8.03 -6.36 -15.78
N ARG A 127 8.14 -5.24 -16.52
CA ARG A 127 9.34 -4.94 -17.32
C ARG A 127 10.58 -4.75 -16.45
N VAL A 128 10.45 -4.09 -15.31
CA VAL A 128 11.56 -3.91 -14.37
C VAL A 128 11.97 -5.25 -13.74
N ALA A 129 11.00 -6.11 -13.40
CA ALA A 129 11.27 -7.44 -12.88
C ALA A 129 12.07 -8.29 -13.88
N VAL A 130 11.65 -8.33 -15.15
CA VAL A 130 12.35 -9.08 -16.21
C VAL A 130 13.77 -8.56 -16.47
N ARG A 131 14.02 -7.25 -16.31
CA ARG A 131 15.37 -6.67 -16.51
C ARG A 131 16.33 -6.92 -15.35
N ARG A 132 15.82 -7.29 -14.18
CA ARG A 132 16.61 -7.46 -12.94
C ARG A 132 16.75 -8.92 -12.50
N GLY A 133 15.92 -9.82 -13.04
CA GLY A 133 16.05 -11.27 -12.88
C GLY A 133 16.91 -11.86 -13.98
#